data_AF-A0A7J6TYY3-F1
#
_entry.id   AF-A0A7J6TYY3-F1
#
_cell.length_a   1.000
_cell.length_b   1.000
_cell.length_c   1.000
_cell.angle_alpha   90.00
_cell.angle_beta   90.00
_cell.angle_gamma   90.00
#
_symmetry.space_group_name_H-M   'P 1'
#
loop_
_entity.id
_entity.type
_entity.pdbx_description
1 polymer ?
#
loop_
_entity_poly.entity_id
_entity_poly.type
_entity_poly.pdbx_seq_one_letter_code
_entity_poly.pdbx_strand_id
1 'polypeptide(L)'
;MSSKVLGLVSQECLDKFMAFDLEKSCVTELMVNGLNMGVMAGALAVKLPQIIKILANKSVKGISEASFALEFIASSLFCIYNMLMRHPFAAWGEMFFISVQCMIQLILFWWYAPQIDILPRVLLMNLGSFGFMWAMSGQMPEQLLPFLGMAPAILGIAARLPQIVLNFKQGSTGHLAFLTFFLSFMGNLARIFTTLKQLSDPVTLASHCCAAICNGTIVAQILYYWNATKAANAQEEKSKKAKKEE
;
A
#
# COMPACT_ATOMS: atom_id res chain seq x y z
N MET A 1 -3.23 37.24 -0.69
CA MET A 1 -3.00 35.92 -1.33
C MET A 1 -1.94 35.22 -0.49
N SER A 2 -2.34 34.33 0.43
CA SER A 2 -1.38 33.71 1.36
C SER A 2 -0.35 32.93 0.54
N SER A 3 0.90 33.38 0.59
CA SER A 3 2.01 32.71 -0.09
C SER A 3 2.21 31.37 0.62
N LYS A 4 1.99 30.27 -0.10
CA LYS A 4 2.18 28.92 0.42
C LYS A 4 3.62 28.47 0.14
N VAL A 5 4.34 28.02 1.16
CA VAL A 5 5.64 27.37 0.95
C VAL A 5 5.39 26.03 0.26
N LEU A 6 6.04 25.82 -0.90
CA LEU A 6 5.88 24.62 -1.74
C LEU A 6 4.43 24.32 -2.15
N GLY A 7 3.52 25.32 -2.09
CA GLY A 7 2.10 25.15 -2.41
C GLY A 7 1.28 24.36 -1.37
N LEU A 8 1.90 23.93 -0.26
CA LEU A 8 1.29 22.99 0.69
C LEU A 8 0.97 23.61 2.04
N VAL A 9 1.85 24.47 2.57
CA VAL A 9 1.71 25.06 3.91
C VAL A 9 1.57 26.58 3.82
N SER A 10 0.60 27.16 4.52
CA SER A 10 0.49 28.63 4.66
C SER A 10 1.76 29.21 5.32
N GLN A 11 2.42 30.20 4.70
CA GLN A 11 3.60 30.85 5.29
C GLN A 11 3.32 31.37 6.70
N GLU A 12 2.12 31.90 6.93
CA GLU A 12 1.69 32.38 8.26
C GLU A 12 1.78 31.28 9.33
N CYS A 13 1.35 30.06 9.01
CA CYS A 13 1.39 28.95 9.96
C CYS A 13 2.82 28.43 10.18
N LEU A 14 3.68 28.52 9.16
CA LEU A 14 5.09 28.19 9.31
C LEU A 14 5.79 29.20 10.23
N ASP A 15 5.54 30.48 10.03
CA ASP A 15 6.14 31.56 10.82
C ASP A 15 5.68 31.49 12.29
N LYS A 16 4.38 31.27 12.54
CA LYS A 16 3.84 31.03 13.89
C LYS A 16 4.48 29.82 14.57
N PHE A 17 4.62 28.70 13.85
CA PHE A 17 5.27 27.51 14.39
C PHE A 17 6.75 27.75 14.73
N MET A 18 7.49 28.44 13.86
CA MET A 18 8.89 28.82 14.10
C MET A 18 9.05 29.80 15.28
N ALA A 19 8.03 30.61 15.54
CA ALA A 19 7.94 31.49 16.71
C ALA A 19 7.46 30.76 17.99
N PHE A 20 7.30 29.43 17.96
CA PHE A 20 6.72 28.61 19.03
C PHE A 20 5.29 29.01 19.45
N ASP A 21 4.56 29.70 18.57
CA ASP A 21 3.14 29.98 18.73
C ASP A 21 2.31 28.80 18.20
N LEU A 22 1.97 27.88 19.10
CA LEU A 22 1.34 26.58 18.79
C LEU A 22 -0.19 26.70 18.62
N GLU A 23 -0.61 27.52 17.66
CA GLU A 23 -2.02 27.61 17.28
C GLU A 23 -2.52 26.25 16.75
N LYS A 24 -3.59 25.71 17.35
CA LYS A 24 -4.10 24.35 17.06
C LYS A 24 -4.42 24.12 15.57
N SER A 25 -4.95 25.13 14.90
CA SER A 25 -5.25 25.15 13.46
C SER A 25 -3.97 24.93 12.64
N CYS A 26 -2.94 25.74 12.88
CA CYS A 26 -1.65 25.68 12.20
C CYS A 26 -0.89 24.38 12.49
N VAL A 27 -0.89 23.91 13.74
CA VAL A 27 -0.27 22.62 14.09
C VAL A 27 -0.96 21.47 13.35
N THR A 28 -2.30 21.48 13.27
CA THR A 28 -3.04 20.44 12.54
C THR A 28 -2.73 20.48 11.04
N GLU A 29 -2.67 21.66 10.42
CA GLU A 29 -2.30 21.83 9.00
C GLU A 29 -0.89 21.31 8.73
N LEU A 30 0.10 21.71 9.54
CA LEU A 30 1.48 21.26 9.42
C LEU A 30 1.61 19.75 9.57
N MET A 31 0.94 19.16 10.57
CA MET A 31 0.93 17.71 10.78
C MET A 31 0.33 16.97 9.59
N VAL A 32 -0.84 17.41 9.11
CA VAL A 32 -1.54 16.76 8.00
C VAL A 32 -0.71 16.83 6.71
N ASN A 33 -0.17 18.00 6.37
CA ASN A 33 0.66 18.16 5.18
C ASN A 33 1.99 17.39 5.29
N GLY A 34 2.64 17.43 6.47
CA GLY A 34 3.84 16.66 6.74
C GLY A 34 3.62 15.15 6.61
N LEU A 35 2.50 14.63 7.14
CA LEU A 35 2.13 13.23 7.00
C LEU A 35 1.86 12.85 5.54
N ASN A 36 1.12 13.66 4.79
CA ASN A 36 0.86 13.42 3.38
C ASN A 36 2.17 13.35 2.57
N MET A 37 3.10 14.29 2.80
CA MET A 37 4.42 14.29 2.17
C MET A 37 5.25 13.06 2.57
N GLY A 38 5.28 12.72 3.85
CA GLY A 38 6.02 11.56 4.36
C GLY A 38 5.52 10.24 3.78
N VAL A 39 4.20 10.05 3.73
CA VAL A 39 3.60 8.84 3.13
C VAL A 39 3.86 8.80 1.62
N MET A 40 3.77 9.94 0.93
CA MET A 40 4.07 10.02 -0.51
C MET A 40 5.53 9.72 -0.83
N ALA A 41 6.47 10.25 -0.04
CA ALA A 41 7.89 9.95 -0.16
C ALA A 41 8.18 8.46 0.10
N GLY A 42 7.55 7.87 1.12
CA GLY A 42 7.66 6.44 1.40
C GLY A 42 7.12 5.57 0.26
N ALA A 43 6.01 5.98 -0.37
CA ALA A 43 5.41 5.29 -1.51
C ALA A 43 6.31 5.26 -2.74
N LEU A 44 7.10 6.30 -3.00
CA LEU A 44 8.10 6.31 -4.07
C LEU A 44 9.23 5.29 -3.86
N ALA A 45 9.51 4.94 -2.61
CA ALA A 45 10.59 4.00 -2.26
C ALA A 45 10.12 2.55 -2.14
N VAL A 46 8.83 2.31 -1.84
CA VAL A 46 8.35 1.00 -1.34
C VAL A 46 8.58 -0.17 -2.29
N LYS A 47 8.50 0.03 -3.61
CA LYS A 47 8.71 -1.05 -4.60
C LYS A 47 10.10 -1.08 -5.21
N LEU A 48 10.89 -0.02 -5.05
CA LEU A 48 12.22 0.09 -5.64
C LEU A 48 13.14 -1.09 -5.27
N PRO A 49 13.23 -1.58 -4.02
CA PRO A 49 14.10 -2.71 -3.70
C PRO A 49 13.74 -3.97 -4.50
N GLN A 50 12.46 -4.21 -4.74
CA GLN A 50 11.99 -5.36 -5.49
C GLN A 50 12.26 -5.19 -6.99
N ILE A 51 12.06 -3.99 -7.54
CA ILE A 51 12.41 -3.65 -8.94
C ILE A 51 13.90 -3.86 -9.18
N ILE A 52 14.76 -3.33 -8.30
CA ILE A 52 16.22 -3.49 -8.38
C ILE A 52 16.60 -4.97 -8.31
N LYS A 53 15.97 -5.76 -7.43
CA LYS A 53 16.22 -7.21 -7.35
C LYS A 53 15.89 -7.95 -8.66
N ILE A 54 14.80 -7.61 -9.33
CA ILE A 54 14.44 -8.24 -10.61
C ILE A 54 15.47 -7.87 -11.68
N LEU A 55 15.83 -6.59 -11.78
CA LEU A 55 16.83 -6.10 -12.75
C LEU A 55 18.21 -6.71 -12.53
N ALA A 56 18.65 -6.81 -11.28
CA ALA A 56 19.96 -7.34 -10.92
C ALA A 56 20.08 -8.85 -11.25
N ASN A 57 19.03 -9.63 -10.96
CA ASN A 57 19.04 -11.07 -11.17
C ASN A 57 18.55 -11.49 -12.57
N LYS A 58 17.94 -10.58 -13.34
CA LYS A 58 17.29 -10.86 -14.63
C LYS A 58 16.36 -12.08 -14.58
N SER A 59 15.70 -12.27 -13.44
CA SER A 59 14.89 -13.44 -13.16
C SER A 59 13.76 -13.09 -12.20
N VAL A 60 12.63 -13.75 -12.40
CA VAL A 60 11.42 -13.60 -11.58
C VAL A 60 11.09 -14.88 -10.80
N LYS A 61 12.05 -15.80 -10.71
CA LYS A 61 11.88 -17.07 -9.99
C LYS A 61 11.58 -16.79 -8.51
N GLY A 62 10.51 -17.42 -7.99
CA GLY A 62 10.06 -17.25 -6.60
C GLY A 62 9.22 -15.99 -6.37
N ILE A 63 8.89 -15.24 -7.41
CA ILE A 63 8.01 -14.08 -7.35
C ILE A 63 6.63 -14.45 -7.92
N SER A 64 5.56 -14.01 -7.27
CA SER A 64 4.19 -14.27 -7.71
C SER A 64 3.68 -13.15 -8.63
N GLU A 65 3.40 -13.48 -9.89
CA GLU A 65 2.74 -12.57 -10.84
C GLU A 65 1.40 -12.06 -10.31
N ALA A 66 0.58 -12.97 -9.78
CA ALA A 66 -0.74 -12.66 -9.24
C ALA A 66 -0.68 -11.61 -8.13
N SER A 67 0.38 -11.64 -7.30
CA SER A 67 0.57 -10.64 -6.26
C SER A 67 0.80 -9.24 -6.85
N PHE A 68 1.66 -9.10 -7.86
CA PHE A 68 1.87 -7.82 -8.55
C PHE A 68 0.62 -7.35 -9.29
N ALA A 69 -0.12 -8.27 -9.93
CA ALA A 69 -1.35 -7.95 -10.64
C ALA A 69 -2.44 -7.44 -9.69
N LEU A 70 -2.65 -8.12 -8.57
CA LEU A 70 -3.65 -7.72 -7.56
C LEU A 70 -3.30 -6.37 -6.95
N GLU A 71 -2.02 -6.10 -6.67
CA GLU A 71 -1.58 -4.81 -6.15
C GLU A 71 -1.74 -3.67 -7.17
N PHE A 72 -1.43 -3.92 -8.45
CA PHE A 72 -1.66 -2.96 -9.52
C PHE A 72 -3.16 -2.65 -9.69
N ILE A 73 -4.01 -3.68 -9.68
CA ILE A 73 -5.46 -3.52 -9.79
C ILE A 73 -6.00 -2.73 -8.59
N ALA A 74 -5.67 -3.15 -7.35
CA ALA A 74 -6.16 -2.49 -6.14
C ALA A 74 -5.74 -1.01 -6.07
N SER A 75 -4.47 -0.70 -6.34
CA SER A 75 -3.97 0.67 -6.34
C SER A 75 -4.60 1.52 -7.44
N SER A 76 -4.85 0.95 -8.62
CA SER A 76 -5.52 1.64 -9.73
C SER A 76 -6.99 1.93 -9.43
N LEU A 77 -7.75 0.96 -8.90
CA LEU A 77 -9.15 1.18 -8.49
C LEU A 77 -9.25 2.27 -7.42
N PHE A 78 -8.31 2.30 -6.47
CA PHE A 78 -8.25 3.37 -5.47
C PHE A 78 -8.00 4.75 -6.10
N CYS A 79 -7.09 4.84 -7.07
CA CYS A 79 -6.84 6.08 -7.81
C CYS A 79 -8.09 6.54 -8.58
N ILE A 80 -8.72 5.64 -9.35
CA ILE A 80 -9.92 5.94 -10.14
C ILE A 80 -11.03 6.46 -9.21
N TYR A 81 -11.29 5.78 -8.10
CA TYR A 81 -12.28 6.20 -7.12
C TYR A 81 -12.03 7.63 -6.60
N ASN A 82 -10.80 7.90 -6.13
CA ASN A 82 -10.46 9.21 -5.58
C ASN A 82 -10.45 10.34 -6.64
N MET A 83 -10.11 10.02 -7.89
CA MET A 83 -10.22 10.95 -9.01
C MET A 83 -11.68 11.30 -9.30
N LEU A 84 -12.58 10.31 -9.31
CA LEU A 84 -14.02 10.52 -9.53
C LEU A 84 -14.66 11.32 -8.39
N MET A 85 -14.26 11.04 -7.14
CA MET A 85 -14.68 11.80 -5.96
C MET A 85 -14.04 13.20 -5.88
N ARG A 86 -13.13 13.55 -6.81
CA ARG A 86 -12.39 14.82 -6.85
C ARG A 86 -11.64 15.14 -5.56
N HIS A 87 -11.12 14.11 -4.90
CA HIS A 87 -10.33 14.28 -3.70
C HIS A 87 -8.99 14.95 -4.00
N PRO A 88 -8.46 15.78 -3.07
CA PRO A 88 -7.18 16.44 -3.28
C PRO A 88 -6.06 15.42 -3.46
N PHE A 89 -5.17 15.64 -4.44
CA PHE A 89 -4.10 14.68 -4.77
C PHE A 89 -3.21 14.32 -3.58
N ALA A 90 -2.99 15.23 -2.63
CA ALA A 90 -2.21 14.94 -1.42
C ALA A 90 -2.80 13.80 -0.56
N ALA A 91 -4.12 13.54 -0.66
CA ALA A 91 -4.81 12.53 0.11
C ALA A 91 -4.66 11.10 -0.44
N TRP A 92 -4.35 10.94 -1.74
CA TRP A 92 -4.32 9.63 -2.41
C TRP A 92 -3.18 9.45 -3.43
N GLY A 93 -2.41 10.50 -3.73
CA GLY A 93 -1.39 10.52 -4.77
C GLY A 93 -0.21 9.58 -4.52
N GLU A 94 -0.01 9.13 -3.28
CA GLU A 94 0.91 8.03 -2.98
C GLU A 94 0.52 6.74 -3.70
N MET A 95 -0.79 6.47 -3.86
CA MET A 95 -1.30 5.27 -4.53
C MET A 95 -1.09 5.35 -6.04
N PHE A 96 -1.08 6.57 -6.61
CA PHE A 96 -0.68 6.78 -7.99
C PHE A 96 0.77 6.36 -8.21
N PHE A 97 1.70 6.81 -7.36
CA PHE A 97 3.10 6.40 -7.46
C PHE A 97 3.30 4.89 -7.23
N ILE A 98 2.55 4.28 -6.33
CA ILE A 98 2.55 2.82 -6.14
C ILE A 98 2.04 2.12 -7.39
N SER A 99 0.93 2.57 -7.97
CA SER A 99 0.34 1.99 -9.18
C SER A 99 1.34 1.99 -10.35
N VAL A 100 2.02 3.12 -10.58
CA VAL A 100 3.08 3.21 -11.61
C VAL A 100 4.20 2.20 -11.35
N GLN A 101 4.68 2.11 -10.11
CA GLN A 101 5.73 1.14 -9.76
C GLN A 101 5.26 -0.32 -9.91
N CYS A 102 4.03 -0.64 -9.55
CA CYS A 102 3.45 -1.98 -9.74
C CYS A 102 3.30 -2.33 -11.22
N MET A 103 2.95 -1.36 -12.08
CA MET A 103 2.94 -1.54 -13.54
C MET A 103 4.35 -1.87 -14.06
N ILE A 104 5.36 -1.13 -13.61
CA ILE A 104 6.77 -1.42 -13.97
C ILE A 104 7.15 -2.83 -13.52
N GLN A 105 6.77 -3.25 -12.32
CA GLN A 105 7.03 -4.61 -11.83
C GLN A 105 6.37 -5.68 -12.70
N LEU A 106 5.13 -5.47 -13.16
CA LEU A 106 4.44 -6.40 -14.06
C LEU A 106 5.13 -6.49 -15.42
N ILE A 107 5.51 -5.37 -16.01
CA ILE A 107 6.21 -5.35 -17.30
C ILE A 107 7.56 -6.07 -17.18
N LEU A 108 8.33 -5.79 -16.14
CA LEU A 108 9.59 -6.50 -15.87
C LEU A 108 9.36 -7.98 -15.59
N PHE A 109 8.26 -8.32 -14.89
CA PHE A 109 7.90 -9.70 -14.64
C PHE A 109 7.71 -10.44 -15.96
N TRP A 110 6.89 -9.89 -16.86
CA TRP A 110 6.62 -10.51 -18.16
C TRP A 110 7.84 -10.57 -19.06
N TRP A 111 8.74 -9.58 -18.96
CA TRP A 111 9.97 -9.55 -19.74
C TRP A 111 10.95 -10.67 -19.36
N TYR A 112 11.10 -10.96 -18.06
CA TYR A 112 12.07 -11.94 -17.56
C TYR A 112 11.46 -13.31 -17.22
N ALA A 113 10.15 -13.49 -17.38
CA ALA A 113 9.48 -14.76 -17.12
C ALA A 113 9.72 -15.75 -18.30
N PRO A 114 10.27 -16.95 -18.04
CA PRO A 114 10.39 -17.96 -19.07
C PRO A 114 9.01 -18.55 -19.40
N GLN A 115 8.68 -18.62 -20.70
CA GLN A 115 7.51 -19.32 -21.25
C GLN A 115 6.15 -18.84 -20.71
N ILE A 116 5.85 -17.55 -20.85
CA ILE A 116 4.52 -17.00 -20.54
C ILE A 116 3.64 -16.88 -21.79
N ASP A 117 2.36 -17.21 -21.64
CA ASP A 117 1.35 -16.89 -22.65
C ASP A 117 0.98 -15.40 -22.57
N ILE A 118 1.49 -14.58 -23.49
CA ILE A 118 1.32 -13.14 -23.44
C ILE A 118 -0.12 -12.69 -23.76
N LEU A 119 -0.92 -13.51 -24.44
CA LEU A 119 -2.25 -13.14 -24.91
C LEU A 119 -3.22 -12.76 -23.79
N PRO A 120 -3.47 -13.58 -22.74
CA PRO A 120 -4.38 -13.21 -21.65
C PRO A 120 -3.93 -11.95 -20.90
N ARG A 121 -2.62 -11.66 -20.86
CA ARG A 121 -2.04 -10.48 -20.19
C ARG A 121 -2.33 -9.21 -20.96
N VAL A 122 -2.12 -9.24 -22.28
CA VAL A 122 -2.46 -8.14 -23.19
C VAL A 122 -3.98 -7.90 -23.18
N LEU A 123 -4.79 -8.96 -23.21
CA LEU A 123 -6.25 -8.84 -23.11
C LEU A 123 -6.66 -8.17 -21.79
N LEU A 124 -6.12 -8.61 -20.66
CA LEU A 124 -6.40 -8.02 -19.35
C LEU A 124 -5.99 -6.54 -19.30
N MET A 125 -4.84 -6.18 -19.86
CA MET A 125 -4.35 -4.80 -19.88
C MET A 125 -5.23 -3.92 -20.77
N ASN A 126 -5.68 -4.42 -21.92
CA ASN A 126 -6.63 -3.70 -22.78
C ASN A 126 -7.98 -3.52 -22.09
N LEU A 127 -8.55 -4.58 -21.49
CA LEU A 127 -9.79 -4.51 -20.72
C LEU A 127 -9.69 -3.51 -19.57
N GLY A 128 -8.55 -3.49 -18.85
CA GLY A 128 -8.26 -2.51 -17.82
C GLY A 128 -8.26 -1.07 -18.35
N SER A 129 -7.60 -0.82 -19.49
CA SER A 129 -7.57 0.49 -20.14
C SER A 129 -8.95 0.93 -20.62
N PHE A 130 -9.76 0.03 -21.20
CA PHE A 130 -11.15 0.31 -21.55
C PHE A 130 -11.99 0.64 -20.32
N GLY A 131 -11.84 -0.13 -19.23
CA GLY A 131 -12.50 0.14 -17.95
C GLY A 131 -12.12 1.51 -17.38
N PHE A 132 -10.84 1.88 -17.45
CA PHE A 132 -10.38 3.21 -17.03
C PHE A 132 -10.99 4.34 -17.86
N MET A 133 -10.97 4.22 -19.20
CA MET A 133 -11.58 5.21 -20.09
C MET A 133 -13.09 5.34 -19.85
N TRP A 134 -13.79 4.21 -19.70
CA TRP A 134 -15.22 4.23 -19.37
C TRP A 134 -15.49 4.90 -18.01
N ALA A 135 -14.70 4.58 -16.99
CA ALA A 135 -14.81 5.22 -15.68
C ALA A 135 -14.65 6.75 -15.77
N MET A 136 -13.67 7.21 -16.55
CA MET A 136 -13.35 8.64 -16.72
C MET A 136 -14.26 9.37 -17.72
N SER A 137 -15.10 8.65 -18.46
CA SER A 137 -16.00 9.23 -19.47
C SER A 137 -17.13 10.11 -18.89
N GLY A 138 -17.30 10.10 -17.56
CA GLY A 138 -18.40 10.78 -16.87
C GLY A 138 -19.72 10.00 -16.89
N GLN A 139 -19.75 8.80 -17.49
CA GLN A 139 -20.95 7.97 -17.61
C GLN A 139 -21.12 6.95 -16.48
N MET A 140 -20.20 6.91 -15.50
CA MET A 140 -20.26 5.95 -14.40
C MET A 140 -21.46 6.25 -13.48
N PRO A 141 -22.37 5.29 -13.26
CA PRO A 141 -23.47 5.46 -12.31
C PRO A 141 -22.95 5.70 -10.88
N GLU A 142 -23.55 6.65 -10.17
CA GLU A 142 -23.17 7.01 -8.80
C GLU A 142 -23.23 5.83 -7.83
N GLN A 143 -24.14 4.88 -8.07
CA GLN A 143 -24.32 3.69 -7.23
C GLN A 143 -23.11 2.76 -7.28
N LEU A 144 -22.27 2.83 -8.31
CA LEU A 144 -21.07 1.98 -8.45
C LEU A 144 -19.85 2.53 -7.71
N LEU A 145 -19.83 3.83 -7.40
CA LEU A 145 -18.67 4.49 -6.78
C LEU A 145 -18.27 3.86 -5.44
N PRO A 146 -19.20 3.56 -4.49
CA PRO A 146 -18.82 2.92 -3.24
C PRO A 146 -18.19 1.53 -3.42
N PHE A 147 -18.66 0.75 -4.38
CA PHE A 147 -18.09 -0.56 -4.69
C PHE A 147 -16.67 -0.42 -5.24
N LEU A 148 -16.45 0.57 -6.11
CA LEU A 148 -15.13 0.90 -6.63
C LEU A 148 -14.16 1.32 -5.52
N GLY A 149 -14.62 2.15 -4.57
CA GLY A 149 -13.82 2.62 -3.45
C GLY A 149 -13.52 1.56 -2.38
N MET A 150 -14.41 0.56 -2.21
CA MET A 150 -14.20 -0.55 -1.28
C MET A 150 -13.40 -1.71 -1.88
N ALA A 151 -13.38 -1.87 -3.21
CA ALA A 151 -12.68 -2.98 -3.86
C ALA A 151 -11.19 -3.10 -3.45
N PRO A 152 -10.39 -2.02 -3.37
CA PRO A 152 -9.01 -2.10 -2.87
C PRO A 152 -8.91 -2.70 -1.46
N ALA A 153 -9.82 -2.32 -0.56
CA ALA A 153 -9.85 -2.84 0.80
C ALA A 153 -10.22 -4.33 0.84
N ILE A 154 -11.21 -4.75 0.03
CA ILE A 154 -11.60 -6.16 -0.09
C ILE A 154 -10.43 -7.01 -0.59
N LEU A 155 -9.73 -6.55 -1.63
CA LEU A 155 -8.54 -7.21 -2.15
C LEU A 155 -7.42 -7.27 -1.10
N GLY A 156 -7.22 -6.17 -0.36
CA GLY A 156 -6.26 -6.10 0.74
C GLY A 156 -6.58 -7.13 1.85
N ILE A 157 -7.85 -7.24 2.26
CA ILE A 157 -8.29 -8.21 3.26
C ILE A 157 -8.06 -9.63 2.74
N ALA A 158 -8.48 -9.93 1.51
CA ALA A 158 -8.29 -11.25 0.91
C ALA A 158 -6.81 -11.66 0.85
N ALA A 159 -5.89 -10.71 0.67
CA ALA A 159 -4.46 -10.96 0.67
C ALA A 159 -3.85 -11.16 2.08
N ARG A 160 -4.47 -10.62 3.14
CA ARG A 160 -3.92 -10.66 4.51
C ARG A 160 -4.58 -11.71 5.40
N LEU A 161 -5.85 -12.01 5.19
CA LEU A 161 -6.62 -12.93 6.02
C LEU A 161 -6.01 -14.34 6.06
N PRO A 162 -5.57 -14.96 4.95
CA PRO A 162 -4.91 -16.26 5.01
C PRO A 162 -3.65 -16.26 5.87
N GLN A 163 -2.86 -15.18 5.82
CA GLN A 163 -1.65 -15.03 6.64
C GLN A 163 -2.00 -14.90 8.13
N ILE A 164 -3.02 -14.12 8.47
CA ILE A 164 -3.50 -13.96 9.85
C ILE A 164 -3.91 -15.32 10.43
N VAL A 165 -4.70 -16.08 9.68
CA VAL A 165 -5.15 -17.42 10.09
C VAL A 165 -3.97 -18.40 10.20
N LEU A 166 -3.03 -18.35 9.26
CA LEU A 166 -1.85 -19.21 9.26
C LEU A 166 -0.97 -18.97 10.50
N ASN A 167 -0.67 -17.71 10.81
CA ASN A 167 0.10 -17.33 11.99
C ASN A 167 -0.54 -17.85 13.28
N PHE A 168 -1.87 -17.72 13.39
CA PHE A 168 -2.61 -18.21 14.54
C PHE A 168 -2.55 -19.73 14.67
N LYS A 169 -2.77 -20.46 13.57
CA LYS A 169 -2.70 -21.93 13.54
C LYS A 169 -1.30 -22.47 13.84
N GLN A 170 -0.26 -21.77 13.39
CA GLN A 170 1.13 -22.19 13.57
C GLN A 170 1.69 -21.84 14.95
N GLY A 171 1.12 -20.85 15.65
CA GLY A 171 1.69 -20.32 16.88
C GLY A 171 3.07 -19.65 16.68
N SER A 172 3.38 -19.28 15.43
CA SER A 172 4.63 -18.69 14.98
C SER A 172 4.35 -17.86 13.73
N THR A 173 5.16 -16.84 13.48
CA THR A 173 5.08 -16.00 12.27
C THR A 173 6.16 -16.33 11.23
N GLY A 174 6.97 -17.36 11.48
CA GLY A 174 8.04 -17.79 10.57
C GLY A 174 9.02 -16.67 10.21
N HIS A 175 9.12 -16.36 8.91
CA HIS A 175 10.08 -15.38 8.37
C HIS A 175 9.41 -14.04 7.96
N LEU A 176 8.24 -13.71 8.53
CA LEU A 176 7.58 -12.43 8.24
C LEU A 176 8.44 -11.23 8.67
N ALA A 177 8.51 -10.21 7.82
CA ALA A 177 9.28 -8.99 8.08
C ALA A 177 8.48 -8.00 8.95
N PHE A 178 8.79 -7.93 10.25
CA PHE A 178 8.16 -7.01 11.21
C PHE A 178 8.08 -5.57 10.69
N LEU A 179 9.21 -5.03 10.21
CA LEU A 179 9.30 -3.64 9.77
C LEU A 179 8.31 -3.31 8.65
N THR A 180 8.10 -4.25 7.71
CA THR A 180 7.16 -4.06 6.59
C THR A 180 5.71 -3.90 7.08
N PHE A 181 5.26 -4.80 7.96
CA PHE A 181 3.89 -4.74 8.49
C PHE A 181 3.70 -3.56 9.44
N PHE A 182 4.73 -3.23 10.24
CA PHE A 182 4.70 -2.09 11.14
C PHE A 182 4.60 -0.76 10.38
N LEU A 183 5.43 -0.55 9.35
CA LEU A 183 5.36 0.65 8.52
C LEU A 183 4.02 0.73 7.76
N SER A 184 3.49 -0.40 7.28
CA SER A 184 2.17 -0.44 6.64
C SER A 184 1.05 -0.08 7.63
N PHE A 185 1.12 -0.56 8.87
CA PHE A 185 0.18 -0.16 9.92
C PHE A 185 0.24 1.34 10.21
N MET A 186 1.44 1.89 10.44
CA MET A 186 1.64 3.31 10.70
C MET A 186 1.18 4.20 9.53
N GLY A 187 1.46 3.80 8.29
CA GLY A 187 0.99 4.51 7.10
C GLY A 187 -0.54 4.55 7.01
N ASN A 188 -1.23 3.45 7.35
CA ASN A 188 -2.70 3.44 7.39
C ASN A 188 -3.26 4.28 8.54
N LEU A 189 -2.61 4.32 9.71
CA LEU A 189 -3.00 5.24 10.79
C LEU A 189 -2.83 6.71 10.38
N ALA A 190 -1.72 7.03 9.71
CA ALA A 190 -1.51 8.37 9.15
C ALA A 190 -2.63 8.73 8.17
N ARG A 191 -3.03 7.81 7.30
CA ARG A 191 -4.16 8.00 6.36
C ARG A 191 -5.50 8.16 7.06
N ILE A 192 -5.81 7.38 8.09
CA ILE A 192 -7.03 7.57 8.89
C ILE A 192 -7.07 9.00 9.45
N PHE A 193 -5.96 9.46 10.04
CA PHE A 193 -5.89 10.81 10.60
C PHE A 193 -6.04 11.90 9.53
N THR A 194 -5.32 11.82 8.40
CA THR A 194 -5.40 12.83 7.35
C THR A 194 -6.77 12.80 6.66
N THR A 195 -7.36 11.62 6.43
CA THR A 195 -8.73 11.48 5.91
C THR A 195 -9.74 12.15 6.82
N LEU A 196 -9.71 11.90 8.14
CA LEU A 196 -10.61 12.56 9.09
C LEU A 196 -10.47 14.09 9.14
N LYS A 197 -9.31 14.63 8.72
CA LYS A 197 -9.04 16.07 8.73
C LYS A 197 -9.29 16.75 7.38
N GLN A 198 -9.16 16.03 6.27
CA GLN A 198 -9.19 16.61 4.93
C GLN A 198 -10.40 16.16 4.09
N LEU A 199 -11.03 15.03 4.44
CA LEU A 199 -12.08 14.42 3.65
C LEU A 199 -13.32 14.14 4.49
N SER A 200 -14.47 14.29 3.87
CA SER A 200 -15.77 13.85 4.39
C SER A 200 -16.25 12.62 3.62
N ASP A 201 -15.36 11.64 3.41
CA ASP A 201 -15.66 10.40 2.68
C ASP A 201 -15.53 9.16 3.57
N PRO A 202 -16.65 8.51 3.95
CA PRO A 202 -16.63 7.31 4.76
C PRO A 202 -16.04 6.08 4.05
N VAL A 203 -16.03 6.04 2.71
CA VAL A 203 -15.54 4.88 1.96
C VAL A 203 -14.02 4.81 2.03
N THR A 204 -13.31 5.90 1.69
CA THR A 204 -11.85 5.97 1.85
C THR A 204 -11.43 5.77 3.31
N LEU A 205 -12.18 6.34 4.27
CA LEU A 205 -11.91 6.15 5.70
C LEU A 205 -12.03 4.67 6.10
N ALA A 206 -13.12 4.00 5.73
CA ALA A 206 -13.34 2.59 6.03
C ALA A 206 -12.25 1.70 5.40
N SER A 207 -11.84 2.00 4.17
CA SER A 207 -10.75 1.29 3.49
C SER A 207 -9.43 1.38 4.27
N HIS A 208 -9.06 2.56 4.77
CA HIS A 208 -7.86 2.72 5.61
C HIS A 208 -8.00 2.04 6.98
N CYS A 209 -9.18 2.09 7.60
CA CYS A 209 -9.47 1.37 8.85
C CYS A 209 -9.30 -0.14 8.68
N CYS A 210 -9.89 -0.74 7.64
CA CYS A 210 -9.75 -2.16 7.34
C CYS A 210 -8.27 -2.55 7.15
N ALA A 211 -7.52 -1.76 6.38
CA ALA A 211 -6.09 -1.98 6.17
C ALA A 211 -5.28 -1.84 7.47
N ALA A 212 -5.60 -0.87 8.32
CA ALA A 212 -4.96 -0.70 9.62
C ALA A 212 -5.23 -1.90 10.54
N ILE A 213 -6.47 -2.39 10.60
CA ILE A 213 -6.84 -3.55 11.42
C ILE A 213 -6.09 -4.80 10.96
N CYS A 214 -6.08 -5.09 9.65
CA CYS A 214 -5.38 -6.27 9.12
C CYS A 214 -3.86 -6.21 9.38
N ASN A 215 -3.21 -5.08 9.08
CA ASN A 215 -1.77 -4.95 9.31
C ASN A 215 -1.43 -4.93 10.80
N GLY A 216 -2.24 -4.24 11.62
CA GLY A 216 -2.09 -4.21 13.08
C GLY A 216 -2.24 -5.58 13.71
N THR A 217 -3.16 -6.41 13.21
CA THR A 217 -3.31 -7.81 13.66
C THR A 217 -2.05 -8.62 13.38
N ILE A 218 -1.46 -8.49 12.19
CA ILE A 218 -0.20 -9.19 11.85
C ILE A 218 0.95 -8.68 12.73
N VAL A 219 1.05 -7.37 12.94
CA VAL A 219 2.05 -6.78 13.86
C VAL A 219 1.90 -7.36 15.27
N ALA A 220 0.67 -7.41 15.79
CA ALA A 220 0.38 -8.00 17.08
C ALA A 220 0.77 -9.49 17.15
N GLN A 221 0.48 -10.27 16.10
CA GLN A 221 0.90 -11.67 16.02
C GLN A 221 2.43 -11.82 16.01
N ILE A 222 3.16 -10.97 15.29
CA ILE A 222 4.64 -11.00 15.25
C ILE A 222 5.21 -10.73 16.65
N LEU A 223 4.67 -9.73 17.36
CA LEU A 223 5.11 -9.39 18.70
C LEU A 223 4.74 -10.48 19.72
N TYR A 224 3.52 -11.02 19.64
CA TYR A 224 3.03 -12.05 20.55
C TYR A 224 3.80 -13.38 20.38
N TYR A 225 4.02 -13.83 19.13
CA TYR A 225 4.72 -15.07 18.84
C TYR A 225 6.24 -14.91 18.68
N TRP A 226 6.84 -13.79 19.11
CA TRP A 226 8.24 -13.46 18.84
C TRP A 226 9.22 -14.57 19.29
N ASN A 227 9.08 -15.03 20.54
CA ASN A 227 9.96 -16.05 21.10
C ASN A 227 9.69 -17.43 20.50
N ALA A 228 8.42 -17.79 20.31
CA ALA A 228 8.02 -19.04 19.65
C ALA A 228 8.56 -19.11 18.21
N THR A 229 8.52 -17.99 17.50
CA THR A 229 9.06 -17.86 16.14
C THR A 229 10.56 -18.05 16.11
N LYS A 230 11.31 -17.43 17.04
CA LYS A 230 12.76 -17.66 17.16
C LYS A 230 13.10 -19.12 17.42
N ALA A 231 12.37 -19.78 18.31
CA ALA A 231 12.59 -21.19 18.62
C ALA A 231 12.29 -22.09 17.41
N ALA A 232 11.17 -21.84 16.72
CA ALA A 232 10.78 -22.58 15.52
C ALA A 232 11.80 -22.44 14.38
N ASN A 233 12.27 -21.21 14.11
CA ASN A 233 13.27 -20.97 13.07
C ASN A 233 14.62 -21.61 13.41
N ALA A 234 15.05 -21.57 14.68
CA ALA A 234 16.28 -22.24 15.12
C ALA A 234 16.20 -23.77 14.98
N GLN A 235 15.03 -24.36 15.24
CA GLN A 235 14.80 -25.78 15.05
C GLN A 235 14.82 -26.16 13.56
N GLU A 236 14.22 -25.33 12.71
CA GLU A 236 14.26 -25.53 11.25
C GLU A 236 15.69 -25.50 10.70
N GLU A 237 16.52 -24.57 11.17
CA GLU A 237 17.93 -24.49 10.77
C GLU A 237 18.73 -25.72 11.21
N LYS A 238 18.52 -26.23 12.43
CA LYS A 238 19.19 -27.46 12.91
C LYS A 238 18.81 -28.67 12.06
N SER A 239 17.53 -28.83 11.75
CA SER A 239 17.05 -29.93 10.89
C SER A 239 17.61 -29.85 9.46
N LYS A 240 17.80 -28.64 8.92
CA LYS A 240 18.43 -28.45 7.59
C LYS A 240 19.92 -28.78 7.58
N LYS A 241 20.64 -28.58 8.69
CA LYS A 241 22.06 -28.94 8.80
C LYS A 241 22.25 -30.45 8.90
N ALA A 242 21.46 -31.12 9.73
CA ALA A 242 21.51 -32.58 9.86
C ALA A 242 21.30 -33.30 8.52
N LYS A 243 20.33 -32.85 7.70
CA LYS A 243 20.05 -33.41 6.36
C LYS A 243 21.13 -33.14 5.30
N LYS A 244 22.11 -32.27 5.57
CA LYS A 244 23.25 -32.03 4.67
C LYS A 244 24.49 -32.83 5.08
N GLU A 245 24.47 -33.38 6.29
CA GLU A 245 25.55 -34.18 6.87
C GLU A 245 25.30 -35.69 6.67
N GLU A 246 24.05 -36.09 6.36
CA GLU A 246 23.67 -37.39 5.76
C GLU A 246 23.82 -37.38 4.24
#